data_AF-A0A960WBK7-F1
#
_entry.id   AF-A0A960WBK7-F1
#
_cell.length_a   1.000
_cell.length_b   1.000
_cell.length_c   1.000
_cell.angle_alpha   90.00
_cell.angle_beta   90.00
_cell.angle_gamma   90.00
#
_symmetry.space_group_name_H-M   'P 1'
#
loop_
_entity.id
_entity.type
_entity.pdbx_description
1 polymer ?
#
loop_
_entity_poly.entity_id
_entity_poly.type
_entity_poly.pdbx_seq_one_letter_code
_entity_poly.pdbx_strand_id
1 'polypeptide(L)'
;MKKLFTVLITFALSFFIVSSTSVWASSVQRVEFLYDQLIQASSFKARIAAAQELGKISNGSMAPYLEQAFENEDEEAVRISILEAMAHIPDQKIIQSLLYICFHHVLSAQEQQVIKVVLWNHRQSFLISEWALHAFSSPYDKQRAMAFWILSIVGDKQVLPFLIKGIEDQSPIVLKRLAMSLQEFPSVETKQACQSLVNSSIRSVQSMGHFCIKSIDYRLKKTYTPSFKKTMANVEKMHHSISPKVIAAYFDAKQSDMKLDHAYAPMLGQTQKVKNLTFQSQEEIAATTIESYMTSQKNYKQVDIAVIKAFIAEKFPMMQGCYENRLSESPDLKVDLTITFTITPSGTPAKTKITDQSFEDRLLNTCIIERFNELQFPKTEKTNIQA
;
A
#
# COMPACT_ATOMS: atom_id res chain seq x y z
N MET A 1 12.97 -74.90 -11.27
CA MET A 1 11.80 -74.02 -10.99
C MET A 1 11.82 -73.37 -9.59
N LYS A 2 12.97 -72.90 -9.08
CA LYS A 2 13.01 -72.10 -7.83
C LYS A 2 13.92 -70.85 -7.88
N LYS A 3 14.58 -70.58 -9.02
CA LYS A 3 15.42 -69.39 -9.22
C LYS A 3 14.85 -68.38 -10.24
N LEU A 4 13.71 -68.67 -10.87
CA LEU A 4 13.06 -67.77 -11.82
C LEU A 4 11.99 -66.88 -11.19
N PHE A 5 11.64 -67.11 -9.92
CA PHE A 5 10.55 -66.38 -9.24
C PHE A 5 11.05 -65.21 -8.36
N THR A 6 12.35 -65.14 -8.07
CA THR A 6 12.91 -64.12 -7.18
C THR A 6 13.32 -62.83 -7.92
N VAL A 7 13.47 -62.87 -9.24
CA VAL A 7 13.86 -61.70 -10.05
C VAL A 7 12.64 -60.88 -10.49
N LEU A 8 11.44 -61.44 -10.46
CA LEU A 8 10.21 -60.75 -10.87
C LEU A 8 9.52 -59.97 -9.74
N ILE A 9 9.90 -60.17 -8.48
CA ILE A 9 9.32 -59.45 -7.33
C ILE A 9 10.13 -58.18 -6.96
N THR A 10 11.41 -58.11 -7.32
CA THR A 10 12.23 -56.89 -7.12
C THR A 10 12.04 -55.83 -8.19
N PHE A 11 11.43 -56.14 -9.34
CA PHE A 11 11.11 -55.15 -10.38
C PHE A 11 9.71 -54.52 -10.24
N ALA A 12 8.85 -55.08 -9.38
CA ALA A 12 7.49 -54.60 -9.15
C ALA A 12 7.36 -53.67 -7.92
N LEU A 13 8.44 -53.46 -7.16
CA LEU A 13 8.45 -52.61 -5.95
C LEU A 13 9.34 -51.37 -6.04
N SER A 14 9.98 -51.12 -7.20
CA SER A 14 10.72 -49.89 -7.49
C SER A 14 10.00 -48.94 -8.45
N PHE A 15 8.80 -49.29 -8.94
CA PHE A 15 8.03 -48.45 -9.88
C PHE A 15 6.80 -47.77 -9.28
N PHE A 16 6.60 -47.86 -7.96
CA PHE A 16 5.47 -47.24 -7.24
C PHE A 16 5.89 -46.20 -6.19
N ILE A 17 7.07 -45.60 -6.32
CA ILE A 17 7.50 -44.43 -5.52
C ILE A 17 8.06 -43.31 -6.41
N VAL A 18 7.55 -43.16 -7.64
CA VAL A 18 7.83 -41.97 -8.48
C VAL A 18 6.55 -41.55 -9.20
N SER A 19 5.57 -41.03 -8.47
CA SER A 19 4.41 -40.35 -9.11
C SER A 19 3.69 -39.34 -8.23
N SER A 20 4.25 -38.93 -7.09
CA SER A 20 3.70 -37.81 -6.30
C SER A 20 4.53 -36.52 -6.42
N THR A 21 5.74 -36.55 -6.98
CA THR A 21 6.60 -35.35 -7.12
C THR A 21 6.42 -34.60 -8.44
N SER A 22 5.80 -35.21 -9.46
CA SER A 22 5.64 -34.59 -10.79
C SER A 22 4.47 -33.60 -10.88
N VAL A 23 3.46 -33.71 -10.02
CA VAL A 23 2.30 -32.78 -10.03
C VAL A 23 2.66 -31.44 -9.38
N TRP A 24 3.43 -31.46 -8.29
CA TRP A 24 3.81 -30.25 -7.55
C TRP A 24 4.85 -29.38 -8.29
N ALA A 25 5.75 -30.00 -9.05
CA ALA A 25 6.68 -29.28 -9.92
C ALA A 25 5.93 -28.48 -11.01
N SER A 26 4.81 -29.02 -11.52
CA SER A 26 4.01 -28.37 -12.56
C SER A 26 3.23 -27.16 -12.06
N SER A 27 2.76 -27.15 -10.82
CA SER A 27 1.99 -26.02 -10.26
C SER A 27 2.88 -24.83 -9.93
N VAL A 28 4.09 -25.07 -9.40
CA VAL A 28 5.04 -23.99 -9.07
C VAL A 28 5.52 -23.30 -10.35
N GLN A 29 5.97 -24.08 -11.34
CA GLN A 29 6.39 -23.55 -12.64
C GLN A 29 5.26 -22.77 -13.35
N ARG A 30 4.01 -23.20 -13.18
CA ARG A 30 2.85 -22.49 -13.74
C ARG A 30 2.60 -21.16 -13.04
N VAL A 31 2.72 -21.10 -11.70
CA VAL A 31 2.57 -19.84 -10.95
C VAL A 31 3.67 -18.86 -11.34
N GLU A 32 4.92 -19.31 -11.43
CA GLU A 32 6.05 -18.47 -11.88
C GLU A 32 5.85 -17.94 -13.30
N PHE A 33 5.53 -18.83 -14.25
CA PHE A 33 5.26 -18.42 -15.63
C PHE A 33 4.13 -17.39 -15.71
N LEU A 34 3.03 -17.59 -14.99
CA LEU A 34 1.91 -16.65 -15.00
C LEU A 34 2.28 -15.33 -14.34
N TYR A 35 3.06 -15.33 -13.27
CA TYR A 35 3.53 -14.07 -12.68
C TYR A 35 4.49 -13.33 -13.62
N ASP A 36 5.38 -14.02 -14.30
CA ASP A 36 6.22 -13.42 -15.35
C ASP A 36 5.38 -12.82 -16.48
N GLN A 37 4.33 -13.52 -16.92
CA GLN A 37 3.38 -12.95 -17.88
C GLN A 37 2.64 -11.73 -17.32
N LEU A 38 2.28 -11.75 -16.03
CA LEU A 38 1.62 -10.62 -15.38
C LEU A 38 2.51 -9.37 -15.39
N ILE A 39 3.82 -9.49 -15.21
CA ILE A 39 4.70 -8.31 -15.06
C ILE A 39 5.49 -7.94 -16.33
N GLN A 40 5.73 -8.88 -17.26
CA GLN A 40 6.57 -8.65 -18.45
C GLN A 40 5.78 -8.59 -19.77
N ALA A 41 4.54 -9.09 -19.83
CA ALA A 41 3.85 -9.15 -21.10
C ALA A 41 3.50 -7.75 -21.63
N SER A 42 3.87 -7.49 -22.88
CA SER A 42 3.58 -6.22 -23.55
C SER A 42 2.08 -5.99 -23.75
N SER A 43 1.30 -7.06 -23.89
CA SER A 43 -0.15 -6.97 -24.02
C SER A 43 -0.83 -6.94 -22.66
N PHE A 44 -1.55 -5.85 -22.37
CA PHE A 44 -2.38 -5.77 -21.16
C PHE A 44 -3.42 -6.91 -21.08
N LYS A 45 -3.91 -7.43 -22.22
CA LYS A 45 -4.81 -8.59 -22.26
C LYS A 45 -4.13 -9.87 -21.74
N ALA A 46 -2.85 -10.06 -22.05
CA ALA A 46 -2.08 -11.18 -21.53
C ALA A 46 -1.85 -11.03 -20.01
N ARG A 47 -1.56 -9.81 -19.53
CA ARG A 47 -1.44 -9.52 -18.10
C ARG A 47 -2.74 -9.76 -17.33
N ILE A 48 -3.89 -9.34 -17.88
CA ILE A 48 -5.22 -9.64 -17.33
C ILE A 48 -5.44 -11.15 -17.23
N ALA A 49 -5.20 -11.89 -18.30
CA ALA A 49 -5.38 -13.34 -18.31
C ALA A 49 -4.46 -14.03 -17.29
N ALA A 50 -3.22 -13.55 -17.17
CA ALA A 50 -2.26 -14.03 -16.19
C ALA A 50 -2.74 -13.80 -14.74
N ALA A 51 -3.20 -12.58 -14.41
CA ALA A 51 -3.77 -12.28 -13.10
C ALA A 51 -4.96 -13.20 -12.78
N GLN A 52 -5.91 -13.32 -13.71
CA GLN A 52 -7.10 -14.16 -13.52
C GLN A 52 -6.75 -15.63 -13.28
N GLU A 53 -5.77 -16.18 -14.00
CA GLU A 53 -5.31 -17.55 -13.77
C GLU A 53 -4.54 -17.70 -12.46
N LEU A 54 -3.71 -16.72 -12.08
CA LEU A 54 -3.03 -16.71 -10.78
C LEU A 54 -4.03 -16.78 -9.63
N GLY A 55 -5.14 -16.01 -9.68
CA GLY A 55 -6.16 -16.04 -8.64
C GLY A 55 -6.81 -17.41 -8.44
N LYS A 56 -6.81 -18.28 -9.46
CA LYS A 56 -7.40 -19.63 -9.40
C LYS A 56 -6.45 -20.68 -8.82
N ILE A 57 -5.14 -20.51 -9.00
CA ILE A 57 -4.15 -21.56 -8.69
C ILE A 57 -3.17 -21.18 -7.58
N SER A 58 -3.13 -19.92 -7.17
CA SER A 58 -2.18 -19.42 -6.18
C SER A 58 -2.70 -19.59 -4.75
N ASN A 59 -1.78 -19.51 -3.80
CA ASN A 59 -2.08 -19.45 -2.37
C ASN A 59 -1.59 -18.11 -1.79
N GLY A 60 -1.75 -17.90 -0.49
CA GLY A 60 -1.38 -16.65 0.17
C GLY A 60 0.09 -16.25 0.13
N SER A 61 1.01 -17.13 -0.29
CA SER A 61 2.41 -16.74 -0.54
C SER A 61 2.53 -15.72 -1.67
N MET A 62 1.54 -15.66 -2.58
CA MET A 62 1.51 -14.70 -3.69
C MET A 62 1.03 -13.30 -3.29
N ALA A 63 0.50 -13.11 -2.06
CA ALA A 63 -0.01 -11.82 -1.61
C ALA A 63 0.98 -10.65 -1.79
N PRO A 64 2.25 -10.71 -1.30
CA PRO A 64 3.20 -9.61 -1.48
C PRO A 64 3.59 -9.36 -2.95
N TYR A 65 3.56 -10.40 -3.79
CA TYR A 65 3.90 -10.30 -5.21
C TYR A 65 2.76 -9.67 -6.02
N LEU A 66 1.52 -10.07 -5.75
CA LEU A 66 0.35 -9.46 -6.38
C LEU A 66 0.16 -8.01 -5.92
N GLU A 67 0.46 -7.71 -4.65
CA GLU A 67 0.55 -6.34 -4.16
C GLU A 67 1.58 -5.55 -4.98
N GLN A 68 2.82 -6.02 -5.09
CA GLN A 68 3.85 -5.34 -5.87
C GLN A 68 3.47 -5.18 -7.36
N ALA A 69 2.88 -6.21 -7.97
CA ALA A 69 2.40 -6.14 -9.34
C ALA A 69 1.31 -5.06 -9.50
N PHE A 70 0.44 -4.88 -8.51
CA PHE A 70 -0.54 -3.78 -8.49
C PHE A 70 0.12 -2.41 -8.38
N GLU A 71 1.18 -2.28 -7.58
CA GLU A 71 1.91 -1.01 -7.39
C GLU A 71 2.66 -0.56 -8.65
N ASN A 72 3.16 -1.51 -9.44
CA ASN A 72 3.96 -1.26 -10.63
C ASN A 72 3.15 -1.22 -11.94
N GLU A 73 1.83 -1.37 -11.87
CA GLU A 73 0.97 -1.42 -13.04
C GLU A 73 0.23 -0.10 -13.24
N ASP A 74 0.35 0.47 -14.45
CA ASP A 74 -0.31 1.72 -14.82
C ASP A 74 -1.70 1.48 -15.43
N GLU A 75 -1.94 0.33 -16.06
CA GLU A 75 -3.21 0.04 -16.72
C GLU A 75 -4.29 -0.36 -15.69
N GLU A 76 -5.27 0.52 -15.48
CA GLU A 76 -6.37 0.31 -14.52
C GLU A 76 -7.07 -1.05 -14.70
N ALA A 77 -7.28 -1.49 -15.95
CA ALA A 77 -7.92 -2.79 -16.22
C ALA A 77 -7.09 -3.99 -15.70
N VAL A 78 -5.76 -3.87 -15.74
CA VAL A 78 -4.86 -4.90 -15.20
C VAL A 78 -4.84 -4.82 -13.68
N ARG A 79 -4.76 -3.61 -13.09
CA ARG A 79 -4.85 -3.39 -11.64
C ARG A 79 -6.13 -4.00 -11.04
N ILE A 80 -7.27 -3.75 -11.67
CA ILE A 80 -8.55 -4.37 -11.28
C ILE A 80 -8.46 -5.90 -11.33
N SER A 81 -7.87 -6.46 -12.38
CA SER A 81 -7.71 -7.91 -12.54
C SER A 81 -6.78 -8.50 -11.47
N ILE A 82 -5.75 -7.76 -11.05
CA ILE A 82 -4.87 -8.15 -9.92
C ILE A 82 -5.65 -8.15 -8.61
N LEU A 83 -6.44 -7.10 -8.33
CA LEU A 83 -7.29 -7.05 -7.13
C LEU A 83 -8.33 -8.18 -7.11
N GLU A 84 -8.92 -8.49 -8.27
CA GLU A 84 -9.83 -9.62 -8.41
C GLU A 84 -9.10 -10.95 -8.22
N ALA A 85 -7.89 -11.12 -8.75
CA ALA A 85 -7.08 -12.32 -8.54
C ALA A 85 -6.78 -12.53 -7.04
N MET A 86 -6.36 -11.46 -6.36
CA MET A 86 -6.16 -11.44 -4.92
C MET A 86 -7.43 -11.89 -4.19
N ALA A 87 -8.60 -11.39 -4.58
CA ALA A 87 -9.90 -11.75 -3.98
C ALA A 87 -10.22 -13.25 -4.01
N HIS A 88 -9.69 -13.99 -4.98
CA HIS A 88 -9.93 -15.43 -5.11
C HIS A 88 -8.96 -16.29 -4.30
N ILE A 89 -7.93 -15.69 -3.68
CA ILE A 89 -6.97 -16.40 -2.84
C ILE A 89 -7.47 -16.36 -1.39
N PRO A 90 -7.88 -17.49 -0.78
CA PRO A 90 -8.49 -17.52 0.56
C PRO A 90 -7.44 -17.46 1.68
N ASP A 91 -6.65 -16.40 1.72
CA ASP A 91 -5.59 -16.21 2.72
C ASP A 91 -5.66 -14.84 3.40
N GLN A 92 -5.44 -14.80 4.72
CA GLN A 92 -5.49 -13.58 5.51
C GLN A 92 -4.46 -12.53 5.06
N LYS A 93 -3.33 -12.96 4.50
CA LYS A 93 -2.31 -12.08 3.92
C LYS A 93 -2.87 -11.24 2.76
N ILE A 94 -3.85 -11.74 2.03
CA ILE A 94 -4.53 -10.96 0.99
C ILE A 94 -5.26 -9.77 1.60
N ILE A 95 -5.96 -9.96 2.72
CA ILE A 95 -6.65 -8.83 3.35
C ILE A 95 -5.66 -7.80 3.89
N GLN A 96 -4.51 -8.24 4.42
CA GLN A 96 -3.43 -7.33 4.80
C GLN A 96 -2.98 -6.48 3.60
N SER A 97 -2.71 -7.11 2.46
CA SER A 97 -2.32 -6.42 1.23
C SER A 97 -3.40 -5.49 0.67
N LEU A 98 -4.66 -5.93 0.61
CA LEU A 98 -5.77 -5.11 0.12
C LEU A 98 -6.03 -3.90 1.01
N LEU A 99 -5.92 -4.06 2.33
CA LEU A 99 -6.00 -2.94 3.26
C LEU A 99 -4.80 -2.00 3.10
N TYR A 100 -3.60 -2.52 2.93
CA TYR A 100 -2.43 -1.67 2.66
C TYR A 100 -2.61 -0.84 1.39
N ILE A 101 -3.03 -1.48 0.29
CA ILE A 101 -3.38 -0.84 -0.98
C ILE A 101 -4.41 0.27 -0.76
N CYS A 102 -5.50 0.00 -0.04
CA CYS A 102 -6.57 0.96 0.19
C CYS A 102 -6.15 2.22 0.97
N PHE A 103 -5.10 2.15 1.79
CA PHE A 103 -4.67 3.25 2.66
C PHE A 103 -3.35 3.92 2.22
N HIS A 104 -2.65 3.35 1.25
CA HIS A 104 -1.37 3.86 0.76
C HIS A 104 -1.38 4.21 -0.74
N HIS A 105 -2.43 3.85 -1.48
CA HIS A 105 -2.54 4.13 -2.90
C HIS A 105 -3.78 4.96 -3.25
N VAL A 106 -3.66 5.74 -4.33
CA VAL A 106 -4.81 6.39 -4.96
C VAL A 106 -5.52 5.35 -5.81
N LEU A 107 -6.80 5.12 -5.49
CA LEU A 107 -7.61 4.09 -6.11
C LEU A 107 -8.76 4.72 -6.90
N SER A 108 -9.01 4.18 -8.10
CA SER A 108 -10.22 4.49 -8.86
C SER A 108 -11.49 4.03 -8.11
N ALA A 109 -12.65 4.51 -8.53
CA ALA A 109 -13.91 4.10 -7.93
C ALA A 109 -14.15 2.58 -8.09
N GLN A 110 -13.72 2.02 -9.22
CA GLN A 110 -13.82 0.61 -9.55
C GLN A 110 -12.90 -0.23 -8.66
N GLU A 111 -11.64 0.17 -8.49
CA GLU A 111 -10.66 -0.53 -7.64
C GLU A 111 -11.13 -0.55 -6.17
N GLN A 112 -11.60 0.58 -5.66
CA GLN A 112 -12.19 0.64 -4.32
C GLN A 112 -13.39 -0.30 -4.20
N GLN A 113 -14.23 -0.39 -5.24
CA GLN A 113 -15.39 -1.26 -5.23
C GLN A 113 -14.99 -2.75 -5.18
N VAL A 114 -13.94 -3.16 -5.91
CA VAL A 114 -13.42 -4.53 -5.84
C VAL A 114 -12.98 -4.85 -4.42
N ILE A 115 -12.12 -4.03 -3.82
CA ILE A 115 -11.63 -4.23 -2.45
C ILE A 115 -12.79 -4.32 -1.46
N LYS A 116 -13.78 -3.42 -1.56
CA LYS A 116 -14.98 -3.44 -0.70
C LYS A 116 -15.74 -4.76 -0.81
N VAL A 117 -15.89 -5.32 -2.01
CA VAL A 117 -16.57 -6.60 -2.24
C VAL A 117 -15.79 -7.74 -1.58
N VAL A 118 -14.45 -7.75 -1.68
CA VAL A 118 -13.62 -8.75 -0.99
C VAL A 118 -13.84 -8.68 0.52
N LEU A 119 -13.64 -7.49 1.10
CA LEU A 119 -13.79 -7.27 2.54
C LEU A 119 -15.21 -7.63 3.02
N TRP A 120 -16.24 -7.32 2.23
CA TRP A 120 -17.61 -7.71 2.52
C TRP A 120 -17.81 -9.24 2.57
N ASN A 121 -17.20 -9.99 1.65
CA ASN A 121 -17.29 -11.44 1.64
C ASN A 121 -16.62 -12.06 2.87
N HIS A 122 -15.57 -11.41 3.38
CA HIS A 122 -14.85 -11.79 4.60
C HIS A 122 -15.32 -11.05 5.86
N ARG A 123 -16.48 -10.38 5.82
CA ARG A 123 -16.89 -9.49 6.91
C ARG A 123 -17.02 -10.16 8.29
N GLN A 124 -17.31 -11.46 8.32
CA GLN A 124 -17.43 -12.25 9.54
C GLN A 124 -16.08 -12.45 10.25
N SER A 125 -14.96 -12.24 9.55
CA SER A 125 -13.62 -12.29 10.13
C SER A 125 -13.25 -11.03 10.93
N PHE A 126 -13.99 -9.93 10.78
CA PHE A 126 -13.74 -8.70 11.53
C PHE A 126 -14.62 -8.62 12.77
N LEU A 127 -14.01 -8.73 13.95
CA LEU A 127 -14.72 -8.62 15.22
C LEU A 127 -15.04 -7.14 15.53
N ILE A 128 -16.33 -6.79 15.60
CA ILE A 128 -16.79 -5.42 15.83
C ILE A 128 -16.13 -4.80 17.08
N SER A 129 -16.04 -5.57 18.18
CA SER A 129 -15.46 -5.09 19.44
C SER A 129 -13.98 -4.71 19.32
N GLU A 130 -13.17 -5.53 18.65
CA GLU A 130 -11.74 -5.25 18.46
C GLU A 130 -11.51 -4.03 17.57
N TRP A 131 -12.25 -3.96 16.46
CA TRP A 131 -12.13 -2.87 15.50
C TRP A 131 -12.67 -1.56 16.07
N ALA A 132 -13.76 -1.59 16.86
CA ALA A 132 -14.24 -0.43 17.59
C ALA A 132 -13.21 0.05 18.62
N LEU A 133 -12.65 -0.86 19.42
CA LEU A 133 -11.60 -0.51 20.38
C LEU A 133 -10.41 0.14 19.67
N HIS A 134 -9.94 -0.42 18.56
CA HIS A 134 -8.82 0.14 17.80
C HIS A 134 -9.16 1.52 17.18
N ALA A 135 -10.39 1.70 16.69
CA ALA A 135 -10.88 2.96 16.15
C ALA A 135 -10.82 4.11 17.17
N PHE A 136 -11.01 3.82 18.47
CA PHE A 136 -10.97 4.84 19.53
C PHE A 136 -9.64 4.94 20.28
N SER A 137 -8.77 3.93 20.20
CA SER A 137 -7.54 3.86 21.01
C SER A 137 -6.25 4.04 20.22
N SER A 138 -6.26 3.89 18.88
CA SER A 138 -5.03 4.03 18.11
C SER A 138 -4.52 5.47 18.12
N PRO A 139 -3.22 5.70 18.40
CA PRO A 139 -2.63 7.04 18.35
C PRO A 139 -2.53 7.56 16.90
N TYR A 140 -2.58 6.67 15.91
CA TYR A 140 -2.42 7.01 14.50
C TYR A 140 -3.78 7.20 13.82
N ASP A 141 -4.00 8.38 13.26
CA ASP A 141 -5.28 8.74 12.66
C ASP A 141 -5.65 7.92 11.42
N LYS A 142 -4.67 7.54 10.58
CA LYS A 142 -4.87 6.61 9.46
C LYS A 142 -5.40 5.25 9.93
N GLN A 143 -4.88 4.74 11.05
CA GLN A 143 -5.34 3.49 11.63
C GLN A 143 -6.77 3.61 12.20
N ARG A 144 -7.08 4.71 12.89
CA ARG A 144 -8.45 5.00 13.33
C ARG A 144 -9.43 5.11 12.16
N ALA A 145 -9.06 5.83 11.11
CA ALA A 145 -9.86 5.97 9.89
C ALA A 145 -10.09 4.60 9.22
N MET A 146 -9.05 3.77 9.13
CA MET A 146 -9.17 2.40 8.62
C MET A 146 -10.13 1.55 9.43
N ALA A 147 -10.04 1.63 10.76
CA ALA A 147 -10.94 0.87 11.63
C ALA A 147 -12.41 1.26 11.44
N PHE A 148 -12.71 2.57 11.38
CA PHE A 148 -14.07 3.02 11.08
C PHE A 148 -14.55 2.60 9.69
N TRP A 149 -13.66 2.60 8.70
CA TRP A 149 -14.00 2.11 7.37
C TRP A 149 -14.34 0.62 7.39
N ILE A 150 -13.53 -0.21 8.04
CA ILE A 150 -13.77 -1.65 8.16
C ILE A 150 -15.08 -1.93 8.90
N LEU A 151 -15.35 -1.23 10.00
CA LEU A 151 -16.64 -1.30 10.70
C LEU A 151 -17.82 -0.99 9.77
N SER A 152 -17.67 -0.02 8.88
CA SER A 152 -18.70 0.28 7.88
C SER A 152 -18.91 -0.85 6.86
N ILE A 153 -17.83 -1.53 6.46
CA ILE A 153 -17.88 -2.67 5.54
C ILE A 153 -18.43 -3.92 6.20
N VAL A 154 -18.28 -4.09 7.52
CA VAL A 154 -18.95 -5.17 8.25
C VAL A 154 -20.46 -5.12 8.04
N GLY A 155 -21.03 -3.92 7.87
CA GLY A 155 -22.43 -3.73 7.45
C GLY A 155 -23.46 -4.13 8.50
N ASP A 156 -23.02 -4.45 9.71
CA ASP A 156 -23.91 -4.75 10.83
C ASP A 156 -24.41 -3.43 11.43
N LYS A 157 -25.72 -3.30 11.66
CA LYS A 157 -26.31 -2.11 12.31
C LYS A 157 -25.74 -1.87 13.71
N GLN A 158 -25.21 -2.90 14.37
CA GLN A 158 -24.51 -2.78 15.65
C GLN A 158 -23.28 -1.87 15.58
N VAL A 159 -22.74 -1.57 14.38
CA VAL A 159 -21.61 -0.65 14.25
C VAL A 159 -22.00 0.82 14.32
N LEU A 160 -23.29 1.14 14.14
CA LEU A 160 -23.78 2.53 14.05
C LEU A 160 -23.42 3.40 15.25
N PRO A 161 -23.60 2.95 16.52
CA PRO A 161 -23.22 3.76 17.68
C PRO A 161 -21.73 4.13 17.67
N PHE A 162 -20.86 3.22 17.20
CA PHE A 162 -19.42 3.49 17.09
C PHE A 162 -19.12 4.49 15.97
N LEU A 163 -19.76 4.36 14.80
CA LEU A 163 -19.57 5.32 13.70
C LEU A 163 -20.06 6.73 14.09
N ILE A 164 -21.21 6.84 14.76
CA ILE A 164 -21.76 8.13 15.21
C ILE A 164 -20.84 8.75 16.26
N LYS A 165 -20.43 7.99 17.29
CA LYS A 165 -19.49 8.47 18.30
C LYS A 165 -18.14 8.89 17.70
N GLY A 166 -17.68 8.20 16.66
CA GLY A 166 -16.43 8.53 15.97
C GLY A 166 -16.38 9.94 15.40
N ILE A 167 -17.52 10.59 15.15
CA ILE A 167 -17.59 11.95 14.62
C ILE A 167 -17.00 12.99 15.59
N GLU A 168 -16.77 12.62 16.85
CA GLU A 168 -16.06 13.43 17.85
C GLU A 168 -14.52 13.40 17.67
N ASP A 169 -13.98 12.61 16.73
CA ASP A 169 -12.54 12.56 16.43
C ASP A 169 -12.02 13.92 15.94
N GLN A 170 -10.77 14.23 16.29
CA GLN A 170 -10.15 15.50 15.95
C GLN A 170 -9.42 15.45 14.59
N SER A 171 -9.14 14.26 14.05
CA SER A 171 -8.43 14.12 12.78
C SER A 171 -9.37 14.33 11.59
N PRO A 172 -9.02 15.25 10.65
CA PRO A 172 -9.78 15.45 9.43
C PRO A 172 -9.88 14.20 8.56
N ILE A 173 -8.86 13.33 8.59
CA ILE A 173 -8.84 12.08 7.82
C ILE A 173 -9.90 11.12 8.37
N VAL A 174 -10.00 11.01 9.69
CA VAL A 174 -11.00 10.19 10.37
C VAL A 174 -12.41 10.70 10.10
N LEU A 175 -12.64 12.01 10.26
CA LEU A 175 -13.95 12.63 10.04
C LEU A 175 -14.44 12.48 8.59
N LYS A 176 -13.56 12.70 7.60
CA LYS A 176 -13.89 12.47 6.19
C LYS A 176 -14.27 11.01 5.93
N ARG A 177 -13.55 10.07 6.55
CA ARG A 177 -13.83 8.64 6.39
C ARG A 177 -15.16 8.24 7.03
N LEU A 178 -15.47 8.81 8.19
CA LEU A 178 -16.74 8.58 8.88
C LEU A 178 -17.93 9.11 8.08
N ALA A 179 -17.82 10.31 7.50
CA ALA A 179 -18.84 10.82 6.58
C ALA A 179 -19.10 9.86 5.40
N MET A 180 -18.04 9.32 4.79
CA MET A 180 -18.16 8.31 3.73
C MET A 180 -18.76 6.99 4.20
N SER A 181 -18.63 6.66 5.49
CA SER A 181 -19.11 5.43 6.11
C SER A 181 -20.58 5.54 6.52
N LEU A 182 -20.97 6.67 7.11
CA LEU A 182 -22.33 6.93 7.61
C LEU A 182 -23.39 6.90 6.50
N GLN A 183 -23.04 7.35 5.29
CA GLN A 183 -23.94 7.29 4.12
C GLN A 183 -24.32 5.86 3.69
N GLU A 184 -23.57 4.83 4.11
CA GLU A 184 -23.91 3.42 3.83
C GLU A 184 -25.05 2.92 4.73
N PHE A 185 -25.38 3.69 5.78
CA PHE A 185 -26.46 3.42 6.74
C PHE A 185 -27.44 4.61 6.80
N PRO A 186 -28.21 4.85 5.74
CA PRO A 186 -29.10 6.01 5.67
C PRO A 186 -30.18 5.94 6.76
N SER A 187 -30.18 6.92 7.66
CA SER A 187 -31.12 7.06 8.78
C SER A 187 -31.21 8.53 9.22
N VAL A 188 -32.14 8.86 10.11
CA VAL A 188 -32.23 10.21 10.67
C VAL A 188 -31.00 10.48 11.55
N GLU A 189 -30.57 9.48 12.30
CA GLU A 189 -29.44 9.51 13.23
C GLU A 189 -28.11 9.74 12.48
N THR A 190 -27.87 9.00 11.40
CA THR A 190 -26.65 9.20 10.59
C THR A 190 -26.66 10.51 9.82
N LYS A 191 -27.85 11.03 9.44
CA LYS A 191 -27.99 12.37 8.87
C LYS A 191 -27.60 13.45 9.90
N GLN A 192 -28.09 13.33 11.14
CA GLN A 192 -27.73 14.25 12.23
C GLN A 192 -26.24 14.20 12.55
N ALA A 193 -25.65 13.01 12.58
CA ALA A 193 -24.21 12.86 12.73
C ALA A 193 -23.45 13.62 11.62
N CYS A 194 -23.86 13.51 10.36
CA CYS A 194 -23.25 14.26 9.26
C CYS A 194 -23.53 15.79 9.30
N GLN A 195 -24.60 16.24 9.95
CA GLN A 195 -24.84 17.68 10.18
C GLN A 195 -23.78 18.30 11.09
N SER A 196 -23.31 17.57 12.11
CA SER A 196 -22.23 18.09 12.97
C SER A 196 -20.93 18.37 12.19
N LEU A 197 -20.65 17.61 11.13
CA LEU A 197 -19.49 17.81 10.26
C LEU A 197 -19.58 19.06 9.40
N VAL A 198 -20.79 19.50 9.03
CA VAL A 198 -21.02 20.73 8.26
C VAL A 198 -20.54 21.97 9.02
N ASN A 199 -20.57 21.91 10.35
CA ASN A 199 -20.11 22.99 11.22
C ASN A 199 -18.60 22.93 11.51
N SER A 200 -17.87 21.99 10.90
CA SER A 200 -16.41 21.91 11.06
C SER A 200 -15.74 23.17 10.50
N SER A 201 -14.73 23.68 11.21
CA SER A 201 -13.87 24.77 10.74
C SER A 201 -13.00 24.35 9.53
N ILE A 202 -12.89 23.05 9.28
CA ILE A 202 -12.04 22.49 8.23
C ILE A 202 -12.88 22.31 6.97
N ARG A 203 -12.61 23.15 5.96
CA ARG A 203 -13.39 23.21 4.70
C ARG A 203 -13.61 21.84 4.06
N SER A 204 -12.57 21.00 4.00
CA SER A 204 -12.68 19.66 3.40
C SER A 204 -13.60 18.72 4.18
N VAL A 205 -13.65 18.83 5.51
CA VAL A 205 -14.59 18.08 6.37
C VAL A 205 -16.01 18.61 6.20
N GLN A 206 -16.18 19.94 6.19
CA GLN A 206 -17.47 20.57 5.93
C GLN A 206 -18.06 20.15 4.58
N SER A 207 -17.27 20.19 3.50
CA SER A 207 -17.72 19.74 2.17
C SER A 207 -18.13 18.26 2.19
N MET A 208 -17.40 17.42 2.91
CA MET A 208 -17.74 16.00 3.05
C MET A 208 -19.01 15.79 3.90
N GLY A 209 -19.26 16.62 4.91
CA GLY A 209 -20.51 16.65 5.68
C GLY A 209 -21.72 16.94 4.79
N HIS A 210 -21.63 17.96 3.94
CA HIS A 210 -22.68 18.26 2.95
C HIS A 210 -22.90 17.11 1.97
N PHE A 211 -21.83 16.52 1.46
CA PHE A 211 -21.91 15.35 0.58
C PHE A 211 -22.61 14.18 1.27
N CYS A 212 -22.24 13.86 2.51
CA CYS A 212 -22.87 12.80 3.30
C CYS A 212 -24.38 13.02 3.44
N ILE A 213 -24.82 14.22 3.83
CA ILE A 213 -26.24 14.55 3.98
C ILE A 213 -26.99 14.34 2.67
N LYS A 214 -26.45 14.86 1.55
CA LYS A 214 -27.05 14.72 0.23
C LYS A 214 -27.18 13.24 -0.17
N SER A 215 -26.14 12.44 0.08
CA SER A 215 -26.14 11.00 -0.17
C SER A 215 -27.18 10.27 0.67
N ILE A 216 -27.32 10.61 1.95
CA ILE A 216 -28.34 10.01 2.84
C ILE A 216 -29.74 10.39 2.36
N ASP A 217 -30.00 11.67 2.07
CA ASP A 217 -31.30 12.13 1.59
C ASP A 217 -31.71 11.47 0.28
N TYR A 218 -30.75 11.25 -0.63
CA TYR A 218 -30.98 10.51 -1.85
C TYR A 218 -31.33 9.04 -1.58
N ARG A 219 -30.63 8.39 -0.64
CA ARG A 219 -30.82 6.98 -0.31
C ARG A 219 -32.08 6.71 0.50
N LEU A 220 -32.50 7.62 1.38
CA LEU A 220 -33.76 7.52 2.14
C LEU A 220 -34.99 7.53 1.23
N LYS A 221 -34.92 8.19 0.07
CA LYS A 221 -36.00 8.24 -0.93
C LYS A 221 -36.12 6.96 -1.77
N LYS A 222 -35.14 6.05 -1.69
CA LYS A 222 -35.11 4.80 -2.46
C LYS A 222 -35.23 3.61 -1.53
N THR A 223 -35.78 2.50 -2.02
CA THR A 223 -35.73 1.22 -1.29
C THR A 223 -34.26 0.86 -1.05
N TYR A 224 -33.84 0.82 0.21
CA TYR A 224 -32.45 0.57 0.57
C TYR A 224 -32.00 -0.82 0.09
N THR A 225 -31.10 -0.83 -0.88
CA THR A 225 -30.26 -1.98 -1.20
C THR A 225 -28.84 -1.65 -0.74
N PRO A 226 -28.25 -2.41 0.20
CA PRO A 226 -26.83 -2.27 0.51
C PRO A 226 -26.03 -2.31 -0.80
N SER A 227 -25.14 -1.33 -0.98
CA SER A 227 -24.25 -1.22 -2.15
C SER A 227 -23.36 -2.47 -2.33
N PHE A 228 -23.22 -3.26 -1.27
CA PHE A 228 -22.34 -4.43 -1.16
C PHE A 228 -22.96 -5.75 -1.61
N LYS A 229 -24.19 -5.77 -2.16
CA LYS A 229 -24.89 -7.02 -2.50
C LYS A 229 -24.30 -7.81 -3.67
N LYS A 230 -23.31 -7.30 -4.40
CA LYS A 230 -22.64 -8.06 -5.46
C LYS A 230 -21.61 -8.99 -4.81
N THR A 231 -22.05 -10.19 -4.43
CA THR A 231 -21.17 -11.27 -3.98
C THR A 231 -20.35 -11.78 -5.17
N MET A 232 -19.05 -12.01 -4.95
CA MET A 232 -18.25 -12.80 -5.89
C MET A 232 -18.67 -14.26 -5.71
N ALA A 233 -19.14 -14.89 -6.77
CA ALA A 233 -19.45 -16.32 -6.74
C ALA A 233 -18.15 -17.10 -6.49
N ASN A 234 -18.21 -18.15 -5.67
CA ASN A 234 -17.11 -19.09 -5.43
C ASN A 234 -15.87 -18.55 -4.67
N VAL A 235 -15.96 -17.42 -3.95
CA VAL A 235 -14.89 -17.02 -3.02
C VAL A 235 -15.00 -17.83 -1.74
N GLU A 236 -13.98 -18.63 -1.46
CA GLU A 236 -13.87 -19.38 -0.21
C GLU A 236 -13.71 -18.42 0.98
N LYS A 237 -14.53 -18.62 2.02
CA LYS A 237 -14.52 -17.75 3.20
C LYS A 237 -13.39 -18.15 4.13
N MET A 238 -12.59 -17.17 4.55
CA MET A 238 -11.61 -17.38 5.61
C MET A 238 -12.30 -17.65 6.96
N HIS A 239 -11.71 -18.58 7.72
CA HIS A 239 -12.20 -18.96 9.05
C HIS A 239 -11.46 -18.25 10.21
N HIS A 240 -10.37 -17.53 9.92
CA HIS A 240 -9.58 -16.83 10.93
C HIS A 240 -10.06 -15.39 11.13
N SER A 241 -9.92 -14.90 12.37
CA SER A 241 -10.21 -13.50 12.70
C SER A 241 -9.09 -12.58 12.20
N ILE A 242 -9.47 -11.45 11.64
CA ILE A 242 -8.55 -10.41 11.16
C ILE A 242 -8.53 -9.31 12.22
N SER A 243 -7.49 -9.33 13.04
CA SER A 243 -7.35 -8.37 14.14
C SER A 243 -6.67 -7.07 13.68
N PRO A 244 -7.04 -5.92 14.27
CA PRO A 244 -6.38 -4.66 13.99
C PRO A 244 -4.86 -4.69 14.26
N LYS A 245 -4.43 -5.45 15.28
CA LYS A 245 -3.01 -5.59 15.64
C LYS A 245 -2.19 -6.24 14.53
N VAL A 246 -2.74 -7.25 13.86
CA VAL A 246 -2.06 -7.92 12.74
C VAL A 246 -1.93 -6.98 11.55
N ILE A 247 -2.96 -6.18 11.26
CA ILE A 247 -2.89 -5.18 10.19
C ILE A 247 -1.89 -4.06 10.53
N ALA A 248 -1.90 -3.57 11.77
CA ALA A 248 -0.94 -2.57 12.23
C ALA A 248 0.51 -3.08 12.11
N ALA A 249 0.77 -4.32 12.57
CA ALA A 249 2.09 -4.94 12.43
C ALA A 249 2.51 -5.11 10.96
N TYR A 250 1.57 -5.43 10.06
CA TYR A 250 1.84 -5.48 8.62
C TYR A 250 2.26 -4.10 8.08
N PHE A 251 1.56 -3.04 8.49
CA PHE A 251 1.85 -1.68 8.04
C PHE A 251 3.20 -1.20 8.58
N ASP A 252 3.49 -1.47 9.85
CA ASP A 252 4.77 -1.12 10.49
C ASP A 252 5.92 -1.87 9.80
N ALA A 253 5.75 -3.17 9.54
CA ALA A 253 6.72 -3.97 8.80
C ALA A 253 6.96 -3.41 7.41
N LYS A 254 5.92 -3.03 6.66
CA LYS A 254 6.04 -2.45 5.31
C LYS A 254 6.69 -1.07 5.29
N GLN A 255 6.45 -0.24 6.30
CA GLN A 255 7.16 1.03 6.45
C GLN A 255 8.64 0.82 6.77
N SER A 256 9.00 -0.29 7.44
CA SER A 256 10.40 -0.68 7.65
C SER A 256 11.03 -1.40 6.45
N ASP A 257 10.24 -2.13 5.65
CA ASP A 257 10.64 -2.92 4.48
C ASP A 257 10.17 -2.27 3.17
N MET A 258 10.67 -1.07 2.85
CA MET A 258 10.57 -0.51 1.49
C MET A 258 11.69 -1.05 0.58
N LYS A 259 11.86 -2.38 0.56
CA LYS A 259 12.83 -3.10 -0.27
C LYS A 259 12.30 -4.46 -0.72
N LEU A 260 11.22 -4.49 -1.50
CA LEU A 260 10.95 -5.64 -2.37
C LEU A 260 11.79 -5.51 -3.64
N ASP A 261 13.03 -5.99 -3.60
CA ASP A 261 13.86 -6.14 -4.80
C ASP A 261 13.23 -7.19 -5.73
N HIS A 262 13.11 -6.85 -7.02
CA HIS A 262 12.70 -7.74 -8.11
C HIS A 262 13.75 -8.81 -8.45
N ALA A 263 14.18 -9.57 -7.45
CA ALA A 263 14.98 -10.76 -7.65
C ALA A 263 14.28 -11.92 -6.94
N TYR A 264 13.85 -12.90 -7.73
CA TYR A 264 13.46 -14.23 -7.25
C TYR A 264 14.65 -14.91 -6.55
N ALA A 265 14.97 -14.54 -5.32
CA ALA A 265 15.73 -15.32 -4.34
C ALA A 265 15.86 -14.49 -3.05
N PRO A 266 15.30 -14.98 -1.94
CA PRO A 266 15.87 -16.20 -1.39
C PRO A 266 14.87 -17.35 -1.30
N MET A 267 15.06 -18.50 -1.95
CA MET A 267 16.25 -19.39 -2.05
C MET A 267 17.65 -18.76 -2.16
N LEU A 268 18.07 -18.05 -1.11
CA LEU A 268 19.39 -17.46 -0.87
C LEU A 268 19.81 -16.21 -1.71
N GLY A 269 20.19 -15.13 -1.00
CA GLY A 269 21.31 -14.25 -1.39
C GLY A 269 21.01 -12.80 -1.85
N GLN A 270 21.46 -11.83 -1.04
CA GLN A 270 21.60 -10.36 -1.25
C GLN A 270 22.18 -9.96 -2.65
N THR A 271 21.98 -8.80 -3.30
CA THR A 271 21.50 -7.43 -2.95
C THR A 271 21.20 -6.62 -4.26
N GLN A 272 20.00 -6.02 -4.34
CA GLN A 272 19.59 -4.62 -4.62
C GLN A 272 20.23 -3.62 -5.61
N LYS A 273 19.33 -2.91 -6.36
CA LYS A 273 19.32 -1.42 -6.56
C LYS A 273 18.04 -0.88 -7.29
N VAL A 274 17.20 0.01 -6.71
CA VAL A 274 16.26 0.95 -7.42
C VAL A 274 15.90 2.20 -6.56
N LYS A 275 15.39 3.30 -7.17
CA LYS A 275 15.10 4.70 -6.70
C LYS A 275 13.59 5.11 -6.87
N ASN A 276 13.16 6.32 -6.41
CA ASN A 276 12.57 7.46 -7.20
C ASN A 276 12.01 8.67 -6.36
N LEU A 277 11.90 9.89 -6.94
CA LEU A 277 11.17 11.11 -6.47
C LEU A 277 10.62 12.02 -7.61
N THR A 278 9.54 12.78 -7.34
CA THR A 278 8.65 13.49 -8.31
C THR A 278 8.19 14.89 -7.80
N PHE A 279 8.08 15.92 -8.66
CA PHE A 279 7.52 17.27 -8.43
C PHE A 279 6.49 17.68 -9.51
N GLN A 280 5.34 18.24 -9.10
CA GLN A 280 4.32 18.78 -10.02
C GLN A 280 3.98 20.25 -9.74
N SER A 281 3.60 20.98 -10.79
CA SER A 281 3.32 22.42 -10.77
C SER A 281 1.89 22.77 -10.30
N GLN A 282 1.78 23.85 -9.54
CA GLN A 282 0.60 24.68 -9.27
C GLN A 282 -0.64 23.97 -8.68
N GLU A 283 -0.51 23.47 -7.45
CA GLU A 283 -1.41 23.69 -6.31
C GLU A 283 -0.79 22.94 -5.12
N GLU A 284 -0.37 23.68 -4.10
CA GLU A 284 0.37 23.19 -2.91
C GLU A 284 1.62 22.32 -3.20
N ILE A 285 2.80 22.94 -3.12
CA ILE A 285 4.07 22.22 -3.07
C ILE A 285 4.14 21.45 -1.75
N ALA A 286 3.67 20.20 -1.76
CA ALA A 286 3.93 19.24 -0.70
C ALA A 286 5.29 18.60 -0.97
N ALA A 287 6.30 18.99 -0.18
CA ALA A 287 7.61 18.33 -0.19
C ALA A 287 7.43 16.83 0.11
N THR A 288 7.54 15.99 -0.92
CA THR A 288 7.35 14.55 -0.81
C THR A 288 8.72 13.86 -0.76
N THR A 289 8.93 13.18 0.38
CA THR A 289 9.87 12.09 0.70
C THR A 289 11.35 12.26 0.31
N ILE A 290 12.26 12.11 1.28
CA ILE A 290 13.67 11.81 0.99
C ILE A 290 13.92 10.35 1.35
N GLU A 291 14.41 9.58 0.39
CA GLU A 291 14.99 8.26 0.65
C GLU A 291 16.51 8.37 0.81
N SER A 292 16.98 8.30 2.05
CA SER A 292 18.42 8.21 2.33
C SER A 292 18.84 6.74 2.48
N TYR A 293 19.74 6.27 1.62
CA TYR A 293 20.36 4.95 1.75
C TYR A 293 21.53 5.04 2.74
N MET A 294 21.36 4.50 3.95
CA MET A 294 22.42 4.42 4.95
C MET A 294 23.05 3.03 4.96
N THR A 295 24.23 2.88 4.38
CA THR A 295 25.14 1.76 4.72
C THR A 295 25.83 2.10 6.03
N SER A 296 25.44 1.46 7.13
CA SER A 296 26.12 1.69 8.42
C SER A 296 27.53 1.11 8.37
N GLN A 297 28.54 1.95 8.62
CA GLN A 297 29.82 1.46 9.13
C GLN A 297 29.63 1.17 10.62
N LYS A 298 30.17 0.03 11.10
CA LYS A 298 29.96 -0.60 12.42
C LYS A 298 30.03 0.29 13.69
N ASN A 299 30.41 1.57 13.60
CA ASN A 299 30.80 2.42 14.73
C ASN A 299 30.05 3.78 14.84
N TYR A 300 28.92 3.99 14.15
CA TYR A 300 28.17 5.26 14.23
C TYR A 300 26.70 5.04 14.55
N LYS A 301 26.15 5.89 15.44
CA LYS A 301 24.72 5.90 15.78
C LYS A 301 23.93 6.30 14.53
N GLN A 302 22.95 5.48 14.16
CA GLN A 302 22.06 5.73 13.03
C GLN A 302 21.32 7.05 13.25
N VAL A 303 21.46 7.99 12.32
CA VAL A 303 20.60 9.18 12.27
C VAL A 303 19.22 8.72 11.84
N ASP A 304 18.22 9.10 12.62
CA ASP A 304 16.82 8.81 12.32
C ASP A 304 16.46 9.42 10.96
N ILE A 305 15.90 8.60 10.07
CA ILE A 305 15.45 9.04 8.75
C ILE A 305 14.38 10.12 8.84
N ALA A 306 13.57 10.13 9.90
CA ALA A 306 12.60 11.18 10.16
C ALA A 306 13.28 12.53 10.42
N VAL A 307 14.44 12.54 11.09
CA VAL A 307 15.23 13.76 11.33
C VAL A 307 15.82 14.29 10.02
N ILE A 308 16.31 13.40 9.16
CA ILE A 308 16.82 13.79 7.82
C ILE A 308 15.68 14.35 6.96
N LYS A 309 14.51 13.70 6.97
CA LYS A 309 13.32 14.16 6.25
C LYS A 309 12.85 15.53 6.72
N ALA A 310 12.74 15.72 8.03
CA ALA A 310 12.37 17.00 8.62
C ALA A 310 13.37 18.11 8.27
N PHE A 311 14.68 17.81 8.36
CA PHE A 311 15.74 18.76 8.02
C PHE A 311 15.67 19.20 6.56
N ILE A 312 15.49 18.28 5.62
CA ILE A 312 15.43 18.65 4.20
C ILE A 312 14.13 19.38 3.88
N ALA A 313 13.00 18.99 4.49
CA ALA A 313 11.74 19.73 4.34
C ALA A 313 11.90 21.18 4.83
N GLU A 314 12.61 21.40 5.94
CA GLU A 314 12.93 22.74 6.46
C GLU A 314 13.84 23.53 5.49
N LYS A 315 14.82 22.87 4.85
CA LYS A 315 15.76 23.51 3.92
C LYS A 315 15.28 23.55 2.47
N PHE A 316 14.12 22.97 2.17
CA PHE A 316 13.56 22.87 0.83
C PHE A 316 13.43 24.22 0.10
N PRO A 317 13.00 25.32 0.75
CA PRO A 317 12.89 26.63 0.10
C PRO A 317 14.20 27.11 -0.56
N MET A 318 15.37 26.69 -0.07
CA MET A 318 16.66 27.07 -0.67
C MET A 318 16.86 26.48 -2.06
N MET A 319 16.30 25.29 -2.32
CA MET A 319 16.35 24.62 -3.63
C MET A 319 15.19 25.07 -4.51
N GLN A 320 14.03 25.39 -3.93
CA GLN A 320 12.88 25.92 -4.64
C GLN A 320 13.24 27.20 -5.42
N GLY A 321 14.09 28.06 -4.87
CA GLY A 321 14.57 29.25 -5.59
C GLY A 321 15.30 28.93 -6.90
N CYS A 322 15.96 27.77 -7.03
CA CYS A 322 16.54 27.34 -8.30
C CYS A 322 15.45 27.07 -9.35
N TYR A 323 14.36 26.43 -8.97
CA TYR A 323 13.24 26.14 -9.86
C TYR A 323 12.47 27.42 -10.26
N GLU A 324 12.17 28.29 -9.30
CA GLU A 324 11.47 29.55 -9.55
C GLU A 324 12.26 30.48 -10.48
N ASN A 325 13.58 30.56 -10.30
CA ASN A 325 14.44 31.30 -11.22
C ASN A 325 14.36 30.74 -12.64
N ARG A 326 14.36 29.41 -12.80
CA ARG A 326 14.26 28.76 -14.12
C ARG A 326 12.88 28.92 -14.76
N LEU A 327 11.81 28.95 -13.97
CA LEU A 327 10.45 29.20 -14.46
C LEU A 327 10.30 30.56 -15.17
N SER A 328 11.08 31.57 -14.77
CA SER A 328 11.07 32.88 -15.45
C SER A 328 11.56 32.81 -16.89
N GLU A 329 12.45 31.86 -17.19
CA GLU A 329 13.01 31.64 -18.53
C GLU A 329 12.30 30.50 -19.28
N SER A 330 11.61 29.61 -18.56
CA SER A 330 10.90 28.46 -19.12
C SER A 330 9.58 28.23 -18.35
N PRO A 331 8.51 28.96 -18.71
CA PRO A 331 7.24 28.93 -17.96
C PRO A 331 6.56 27.56 -17.90
N ASP A 332 6.82 26.69 -18.88
CA ASP A 332 6.25 25.34 -18.97
C ASP A 332 7.10 24.27 -18.26
N LEU A 333 8.14 24.67 -17.52
CA LEU A 333 9.08 23.77 -16.89
C LEU A 333 8.39 22.91 -15.81
N LYS A 334 8.33 21.60 -16.05
CA LYS A 334 7.87 20.58 -15.10
C LYS A 334 9.00 19.57 -14.93
N VAL A 335 9.51 19.42 -13.72
CA VAL A 335 10.71 18.62 -13.46
C VAL A 335 10.52 17.79 -12.21
N ASP A 336 10.47 16.48 -12.39
CA ASP A 336 10.70 15.48 -11.35
C ASP A 336 12.20 15.30 -11.21
N LEU A 337 12.77 15.27 -9.99
CA LEU A 337 14.21 15.07 -9.82
C LEU A 337 14.52 14.21 -8.59
N THR A 338 15.48 13.29 -8.76
CA THR A 338 15.96 12.42 -7.68
C THR A 338 17.43 12.70 -7.38
N ILE A 339 17.71 13.22 -6.18
CA ILE A 339 19.07 13.49 -5.68
C ILE A 339 19.55 12.30 -4.83
N THR A 340 20.71 11.74 -5.17
CA THR A 340 21.41 10.79 -4.30
C THR A 340 22.63 11.45 -3.69
N PHE A 341 22.86 11.24 -2.40
CA PHE A 341 23.97 11.83 -1.65
C PHE A 341 24.40 10.92 -0.49
N THR A 342 25.52 11.22 0.14
CA THR A 342 26.05 10.55 1.34
C THR A 342 26.33 11.60 2.39
N ILE A 343 25.78 11.48 3.60
CA ILE A 343 26.10 12.39 4.71
C ILE A 343 27.42 11.93 5.35
N THR A 344 28.41 12.80 5.38
CA THR A 344 29.69 12.54 6.05
C THR A 344 29.53 12.62 7.59
N PRO A 345 30.50 12.12 8.38
CA PRO A 345 30.46 12.29 9.84
C PRO A 345 30.41 13.76 10.31
N SER A 346 30.90 14.70 9.49
CA SER A 346 30.79 16.13 9.77
C SER A 346 29.40 16.69 9.50
N GLY A 347 28.47 15.90 8.95
CA GLY A 347 27.13 16.33 8.54
C GLY A 347 27.08 16.99 7.16
N THR A 348 28.18 17.02 6.41
CA THR A 348 28.20 17.59 5.06
C THR A 348 27.79 16.53 4.04
N PRO A 349 26.99 16.87 3.02
CA PRO A 349 26.70 15.95 1.93
C PRO A 349 27.94 15.75 1.04
N ALA A 350 28.10 14.52 0.56
CA ALA A 350 29.15 14.10 -0.36
C ALA A 350 28.56 13.20 -1.44
N LYS A 351 29.25 13.10 -2.60
CA LYS A 351 28.80 12.31 -3.75
C LYS A 351 27.38 12.67 -4.23
N THR A 352 26.97 13.93 -4.02
CA THR A 352 25.66 14.44 -4.43
C THR A 352 25.56 14.43 -5.94
N LYS A 353 24.52 13.80 -6.48
CA LYS A 353 24.22 13.80 -7.91
C LYS A 353 22.73 13.64 -8.15
N ILE A 354 22.23 14.26 -9.22
CA ILE A 354 20.91 13.94 -9.76
C ILE A 354 21.05 12.64 -10.53
N THR A 355 20.13 11.73 -10.29
CA THR A 355 20.22 10.38 -10.85
C THR A 355 19.03 10.04 -11.72
N ASP A 356 17.92 10.72 -11.57
CA ASP A 356 16.74 10.58 -12.39
C ASP A 356 16.04 11.93 -12.50
N GLN A 357 15.49 12.23 -13.67
CA GLN A 357 14.76 13.47 -13.92
C GLN A 357 13.75 13.33 -15.06
N SER A 358 12.55 13.91 -14.94
CA SER A 358 11.55 13.89 -16.02
C SER A 358 11.83 14.90 -17.14
N PHE A 359 12.68 15.88 -16.89
CA PHE A 359 13.14 16.85 -17.88
C PHE A 359 14.57 17.29 -17.58
N GLU A 360 15.44 17.26 -18.59
CA GLU A 360 16.86 17.61 -18.44
C GLU A 360 17.08 19.12 -18.61
N ASP A 361 17.21 19.83 -17.49
CA ASP A 361 17.67 21.22 -17.46
C ASP A 361 19.01 21.29 -16.70
N ARG A 362 20.11 21.45 -17.45
CA ARG A 362 21.47 21.48 -16.89
C ARG A 362 21.68 22.63 -15.90
N LEU A 363 21.05 23.79 -16.11
CA LEU A 363 21.22 24.97 -15.26
C LEU A 363 20.46 24.78 -13.95
N LEU A 364 19.22 24.28 -14.02
CA LEU A 364 18.44 23.88 -12.85
C LEU A 364 19.21 22.86 -12.00
N ASN A 365 19.71 21.80 -12.65
CA ASN A 365 20.42 20.71 -12.01
C ASN A 365 21.67 21.18 -11.27
N THR A 366 22.44 22.05 -11.92
CA THR A 366 23.67 22.62 -11.34
C THR A 366 23.33 23.44 -10.11
N CYS A 367 22.33 24.34 -10.21
CA CYS A 367 21.88 25.17 -9.08
C CYS A 367 21.41 24.30 -7.91
N ILE A 368 20.56 23.30 -8.16
CA ILE A 368 20.04 22.42 -7.11
C ILE A 368 21.18 21.67 -6.41
N ILE A 369 22.14 21.12 -7.16
CA ILE A 369 23.27 20.38 -6.58
C ILE A 369 24.17 21.30 -5.76
N GLU A 370 24.43 22.52 -6.23
CA GLU A 370 25.19 23.53 -5.47
C GLU A 370 24.50 23.86 -4.15
N ARG A 371 23.20 24.21 -4.18
CA ARG A 371 22.41 24.50 -2.97
C ARG A 371 22.30 23.30 -2.04
N PHE A 372 22.17 22.11 -2.58
CA PHE A 372 22.14 20.89 -1.77
C PHE A 372 23.48 20.66 -1.07
N ASN A 373 24.59 20.93 -1.75
CA ASN A 373 25.92 20.77 -1.18
C ASN A 373 26.26 21.80 -0.07
N GLU A 374 25.53 22.91 0.01
CA GLU A 374 25.62 23.90 1.09
C GLU A 374 24.96 23.43 2.39
N LEU A 375 24.19 22.34 2.36
CA LEU A 375 23.46 21.85 3.54
C LEU A 375 24.39 21.26 4.60
N GLN A 376 24.03 21.49 5.87
CA GLN A 376 24.76 20.99 7.03
C GLN A 376 23.82 20.16 7.91
N PHE A 377 23.83 18.84 7.68
CA PHE A 377 22.99 17.89 8.42
C PHE A 377 23.41 17.76 9.89
N PRO A 378 22.50 17.36 10.79
CA PRO A 378 22.82 17.01 12.17
C PRO A 378 23.96 15.98 12.23
N LYS A 379 24.96 16.24 13.09
CA LYS A 379 26.13 15.37 13.23
C LYS A 379 25.75 13.99 13.76
N THR A 380 26.37 12.95 13.22
CA THR A 380 26.28 11.58 13.74
C THR A 380 27.21 11.44 14.94
N GLU A 381 26.69 11.25 16.16
CA GLU A 381 27.54 10.98 17.32
C GLU A 381 28.23 9.60 17.17
N LYS A 382 29.55 9.56 17.40
CA LYS A 382 30.28 8.30 17.55
C LYS A 382 29.85 7.65 18.86
N THR A 383 29.34 6.43 18.79
CA THR A 383 29.11 5.63 19.99
C THR A 383 30.45 4.99 20.38
N ASN A 384 31.02 5.39 21.52
CA ASN A 384 32.14 4.66 22.11
C ASN A 384 31.61 3.31 22.62
N ILE A 385 31.60 2.29 21.75
CA ILE A 385 31.39 0.92 22.19
C ILE A 385 32.71 0.51 22.85
N GLN A 386 32.78 0.65 24.18
CA GLN A 386 33.84 0.00 24.96
C GLN A 386 33.65 -1.51 24.80
N ALA A 387 34.70 -2.17 24.30
CA ALA A 387 34.73 -3.58 23.95
C ALA A 387 34.65 -4.51 25.17
#